data_AF-A0A9C8AF15-F1
#
_entry.id   AF-A0A9C8AF15-F1
#
_cell.length_a   1.000
_cell.length_b   1.000
_cell.length_c   1.000
_cell.angle_alpha   90.00
_cell.angle_beta   90.00
_cell.angle_gamma   90.00
#
_symmetry.space_group_name_H-M   'P 1'
#
loop_
_entity.id
_entity.type
_entity.pdbx_description
1 polymer ?
#
loop_
_entity_poly.entity_id
_entity_poly.type
_entity_poly.pdbx_seq_one_letter_code
_entity_poly.pdbx_strand_id
1 'polypeptide(L)'
;MVQPLLVLLCCLTLPAKASESPFNDLTLSQAEKADSYSFEVGGHLYGASKNHNSVFPSSSFLGNIDRINSSNISFFVSLGDNFRRATEEHIVHFKSAVASRLKMPFFNAVGNHDVTNRERYEAHFGKTYYCITFRASDSRTATACQRTQKFITVAKQPLKVLFRSFLRSIE
;
A
#
# COMPACT_ATOMS: atom_id res chain seq x y z
N MET A 1 52.95 25.24 -14.25
CA MET A 1 52.24 24.02 -14.70
C MET A 1 51.38 23.55 -13.55
N VAL A 2 50.05 23.72 -13.64
CA VAL A 2 49.11 23.29 -12.58
C VAL A 2 48.17 22.27 -13.22
N GLN A 3 48.23 21.04 -12.72
CA GLN A 3 47.42 19.90 -13.18
C GLN A 3 45.98 20.09 -12.64
N PRO A 4 44.92 19.99 -13.46
CA PRO A 4 43.58 20.03 -12.93
C PRO A 4 43.25 18.69 -12.26
N LEU A 5 42.98 18.75 -10.96
CA LEU A 5 42.44 17.66 -10.17
C LEU A 5 41.05 17.31 -10.72
N LEU A 6 40.96 16.21 -11.47
CA LEU A 6 39.71 15.64 -11.93
C LEU A 6 38.96 15.05 -10.73
N VAL A 7 38.06 15.85 -10.14
CA VAL A 7 37.11 15.37 -9.13
C VAL A 7 36.08 14.51 -9.86
N LEU A 8 36.33 13.20 -9.89
CA LEU A 8 35.34 12.22 -10.31
C LEU A 8 34.24 12.18 -9.24
N LEU A 9 33.22 13.04 -9.43
CA LEU A 9 32.01 13.03 -8.63
C LEU A 9 31.25 11.73 -8.96
N CYS A 10 31.63 10.65 -8.28
CA CYS A 10 30.90 9.40 -8.31
C CYS A 10 29.54 9.68 -7.65
N CYS A 11 28.54 10.00 -8.47
CA CYS A 11 27.13 9.99 -8.09
C CYS A 11 26.78 8.56 -7.66
N LEU A 12 27.10 8.22 -6.42
CA LEU A 12 26.60 7.05 -5.71
C LEU A 12 25.08 7.18 -5.66
N THR A 13 24.41 6.64 -6.67
CA THR A 13 22.97 6.41 -6.64
C THR A 13 22.74 5.31 -5.62
N LEU A 14 22.64 5.68 -4.33
CA LEU A 14 22.24 4.76 -3.29
C LEU A 14 20.96 4.05 -3.75
N PRO A 15 20.93 2.71 -3.80
CA PRO A 15 19.72 2.02 -4.18
C PRO A 15 18.64 2.39 -3.15
N ALA A 16 17.63 3.15 -3.58
CA ALA A 16 16.41 3.36 -2.83
C ALA A 16 15.94 2.03 -2.22
N LYS A 17 15.82 1.99 -0.89
CA LYS A 17 15.39 0.80 -0.17
C LYS A 17 13.97 0.44 -0.62
N ALA A 18 13.71 -0.85 -0.84
CA ALA A 18 12.37 -1.35 -1.13
C ALA A 18 11.41 -0.95 0.01
N SER A 19 10.19 -0.54 -0.32
CA SER A 19 9.18 -0.17 0.67
C SER A 19 8.62 -1.43 1.35
N GLU A 20 8.57 -1.42 2.66
CA GLU A 20 7.96 -2.47 3.49
C GLU A 20 6.54 -2.05 3.88
N SER A 21 5.61 -3.00 3.86
CA SER A 21 4.24 -2.76 4.33
C SER A 21 4.21 -2.72 5.87
N PRO A 22 3.68 -1.66 6.50
CA PRO A 22 3.52 -1.63 7.95
C PRO A 22 2.36 -2.51 8.45
N PHE A 23 1.63 -3.17 7.57
CA PHE A 23 0.47 -3.98 7.91
C PHE A 23 0.80 -5.47 8.03
N ASN A 24 1.68 -5.96 7.17
CA ASN A 24 2.03 -7.38 7.10
C ASN A 24 3.52 -7.65 6.89
N ASP A 25 4.38 -6.63 7.04
CA ASP A 25 5.84 -6.72 6.98
C ASP A 25 6.38 -7.31 5.67
N LEU A 26 5.54 -7.37 4.63
CA LEU A 26 5.94 -7.81 3.31
C LEU A 26 6.64 -6.68 2.58
N THR A 27 7.81 -6.98 2.03
CA THR A 27 8.60 -6.05 1.24
C THR A 27 8.10 -6.01 -0.20
N LEU A 28 7.95 -4.81 -0.74
CA LEU A 28 7.67 -4.59 -2.15
C LEU A 28 8.90 -4.95 -2.99
N SER A 29 8.91 -6.18 -3.50
CA SER A 29 9.97 -6.67 -4.37
C SER A 29 9.96 -5.93 -5.71
N GLN A 30 11.12 -5.92 -6.36
CA GLN A 30 11.23 -5.40 -7.72
C GLN A 30 10.39 -6.27 -8.66
N ALA A 31 9.68 -5.64 -9.61
CA ALA A 31 8.92 -6.39 -10.59
C ALA A 31 9.85 -7.37 -11.33
N GLU A 32 9.53 -8.66 -11.35
CA GLU A 32 10.32 -9.67 -12.07
C GLU A 32 10.19 -9.56 -13.59
N LYS A 33 9.12 -8.89 -14.08
CA LYS A 33 8.84 -8.71 -15.51
C LYS A 33 9.12 -7.29 -16.00
N ALA A 34 9.90 -7.25 -17.09
CA ALA A 34 10.62 -6.13 -17.73
C ALA A 34 9.98 -4.72 -17.66
N ASP A 35 8.65 -4.55 -17.64
CA ASP A 35 8.05 -3.23 -17.86
C ASP A 35 6.76 -2.90 -17.08
N SER A 36 6.34 -3.70 -16.10
CA SER A 36 5.02 -3.48 -15.47
C SER A 36 4.93 -3.88 -14.01
N TYR A 37 4.21 -3.08 -13.24
CA TYR A 37 3.71 -3.41 -11.92
C TYR A 37 2.19 -3.58 -12.00
N SER A 38 1.67 -4.51 -11.21
CA SER A 38 0.23 -4.74 -11.05
C SER A 38 -0.12 -4.45 -9.60
N PHE A 39 -1.22 -3.74 -9.37
CA PHE A 39 -1.72 -3.51 -8.02
C PHE A 39 -3.24 -3.47 -8.06
N GLU A 40 -3.84 -3.82 -6.93
CA GLU A 40 -5.26 -3.62 -6.70
C GLU A 40 -5.47 -2.43 -5.78
N VAL A 41 -6.59 -1.75 -5.99
CA VAL A 41 -7.03 -0.64 -5.17
C VAL A 41 -8.41 -0.98 -4.62
N GLY A 42 -8.56 -0.89 -3.31
CA GLY A 42 -9.84 -1.04 -2.62
C GLY A 42 -10.00 0.02 -1.54
N GLY A 43 -11.13 0.08 -0.88
CA GLY A 43 -11.38 1.01 0.22
C GLY A 43 -12.73 0.69 0.85
N HIS A 44 -13.05 1.31 1.98
CA HIS A 44 -14.27 0.97 2.73
C HIS A 44 -14.34 -0.54 3.02
N LEU A 45 -13.20 -1.15 3.37
CA LEU A 45 -13.13 -2.61 3.56
C LEU A 45 -14.01 -3.06 4.74
N TYR A 46 -14.31 -2.19 5.70
CA TYR A 46 -15.28 -2.48 6.77
C TYR A 46 -16.69 -2.78 6.22
N GLY A 47 -17.00 -2.36 4.99
CA GLY A 47 -18.25 -2.63 4.29
C GLY A 47 -19.35 -1.62 4.55
N ALA A 48 -20.59 -2.10 4.53
CA ALA A 48 -21.78 -1.26 4.68
C ALA A 48 -21.86 -0.63 6.08
N SER A 49 -22.28 0.63 6.13
CA SER A 49 -22.47 1.38 7.37
C SER A 49 -23.44 0.74 8.36
N LYS A 50 -24.37 -0.09 7.85
CA LYS A 50 -25.34 -0.86 8.65
C LYS A 50 -24.67 -1.93 9.52
N ASN A 51 -23.49 -2.43 9.15
CA ASN A 51 -22.76 -3.46 9.89
C ASN A 51 -21.92 -2.87 11.04
N HIS A 52 -22.49 -1.92 11.79
CA HIS A 52 -21.77 -1.11 12.77
C HIS A 52 -21.29 -1.86 14.01
N ASN A 53 -21.81 -3.07 14.25
CA ASN A 53 -21.42 -3.93 15.37
C ASN A 53 -20.30 -4.92 15.00
N SER A 54 -19.92 -5.02 13.73
CA SER A 54 -18.83 -5.91 13.31
C SER A 54 -17.47 -5.29 13.62
N VAL A 55 -16.62 -6.09 14.24
CA VAL A 55 -15.19 -5.80 14.43
C VAL A 55 -14.35 -6.25 13.24
N PHE A 56 -14.95 -7.00 12.32
CA PHE A 56 -14.32 -7.52 11.10
C PHE A 56 -14.64 -6.66 9.88
N PRO A 57 -13.74 -6.67 8.87
CA PRO A 57 -14.04 -6.22 7.52
C PRO A 57 -15.24 -6.95 6.90
N SER A 58 -15.75 -6.41 5.78
CA SER A 58 -16.85 -6.99 5.03
C SER A 58 -16.61 -8.46 4.67
N SER A 59 -17.65 -9.29 4.83
CA SER A 59 -17.58 -10.72 4.51
C SER A 59 -17.26 -10.97 3.04
N SER A 60 -17.70 -10.09 2.14
CA SER A 60 -17.36 -10.11 0.72
C SER A 60 -15.87 -9.91 0.48
N PHE A 61 -15.23 -8.96 1.16
CA PHE A 61 -13.78 -8.78 1.08
C PHE A 61 -13.05 -9.99 1.67
N LEU A 62 -13.44 -10.43 2.88
CA LEU A 62 -12.82 -11.59 3.55
C LEU A 62 -12.95 -12.88 2.74
N GLY A 63 -14.09 -13.09 2.08
CA GLY A 63 -14.35 -14.24 1.21
C GLY A 63 -13.60 -14.22 -0.11
N ASN A 64 -13.05 -13.06 -0.51
CA ASN A 64 -12.26 -12.91 -1.74
C ASN A 64 -10.75 -12.87 -1.51
N ILE A 65 -10.25 -13.00 -0.27
CA ILE A 65 -8.81 -12.95 0.01
C ILE A 65 -8.02 -13.97 -0.80
N ASP A 66 -8.51 -15.21 -0.94
CA ASP A 66 -7.80 -16.24 -1.70
C ASP A 66 -7.75 -15.92 -3.21
N ARG A 67 -8.82 -15.31 -3.73
CA ARG A 67 -8.86 -14.82 -5.10
C ARG A 67 -7.87 -13.66 -5.31
N ILE A 68 -7.80 -12.71 -4.38
CA ILE A 68 -6.83 -11.61 -4.40
C ILE A 68 -5.41 -12.17 -4.35
N ASN A 69 -5.13 -13.14 -3.47
CA ASN A 69 -3.85 -13.83 -3.41
C ASN A 69 -3.48 -14.55 -4.72
N SER A 70 -4.46 -14.98 -5.50
CA SER A 70 -4.24 -15.63 -6.80
C SER A 70 -4.10 -14.65 -7.99
N SER A 71 -4.35 -13.35 -7.81
CA SER A 71 -4.42 -12.39 -8.94
C SER A 71 -3.05 -11.96 -9.49
N ASN A 72 -1.95 -12.47 -8.92
CA ASN A 72 -0.57 -12.14 -9.30
C ASN A 72 -0.29 -10.62 -9.33
N ILE A 73 -0.87 -9.91 -8.36
CA ILE A 73 -0.64 -8.48 -8.13
C ILE A 73 0.61 -8.29 -7.28
N SER A 74 1.38 -7.24 -7.55
CA SER A 74 2.60 -6.91 -6.82
C SER A 74 2.32 -6.33 -5.43
N PHE A 75 1.21 -5.60 -5.25
CA PHE A 75 0.80 -5.04 -3.96
C PHE A 75 -0.68 -4.63 -3.97
N PHE A 76 -1.23 -4.39 -2.79
CA PHE A 76 -2.59 -3.86 -2.58
C PHE A 76 -2.52 -2.46 -1.96
N VAL A 77 -3.36 -1.55 -2.44
CA VAL A 77 -3.52 -0.20 -1.88
C VAL A 77 -4.96 -0.02 -1.40
N SER A 78 -5.15 0.08 -0.09
CA SER A 78 -6.40 0.56 0.48
C SER A 78 -6.47 2.10 0.41
N LEU A 79 -7.66 2.61 0.10
CA LEU A 79 -8.06 4.02 0.13
C LEU A 79 -8.71 4.39 1.47
N GLY A 80 -8.48 3.57 2.50
CA GLY A 80 -8.91 3.84 3.85
C GLY A 80 -10.20 3.14 4.24
N ASP A 81 -10.57 3.35 5.50
CA ASP A 81 -11.77 2.79 6.12
C ASP A 81 -11.74 1.25 6.11
N ASN A 82 -10.62 0.72 6.59
CA ASN A 82 -10.37 -0.72 6.64
C ASN A 82 -11.15 -1.42 7.76
N PHE A 83 -11.38 -0.68 8.84
CA PHE A 83 -12.15 -1.10 9.99
C PHE A 83 -12.97 0.10 10.49
N ARG A 84 -14.05 -0.17 11.24
CA ARG A 84 -15.02 0.85 11.63
C ARG A 84 -14.49 1.87 12.64
N ARG A 85 -13.61 1.44 13.53
CA ARG A 85 -13.01 2.28 14.58
C ARG A 85 -11.59 1.80 14.89
N ALA A 86 -10.68 2.73 15.15
CA ALA A 86 -9.33 2.43 15.63
C ALA A 86 -9.31 2.05 17.11
N THR A 87 -10.00 0.97 17.46
CA THR A 87 -9.92 0.33 18.80
C THR A 87 -8.99 -0.88 18.72
N GLU A 88 -8.54 -1.39 19.87
CA GLU A 88 -7.64 -2.56 19.91
C GLU A 88 -8.29 -3.76 19.24
N GLU A 89 -9.55 -4.02 19.61
CA GLU A 89 -10.33 -5.12 19.10
C GLU A 89 -10.43 -5.11 17.57
N HIS A 90 -10.75 -3.96 16.99
CA HIS A 90 -10.85 -3.82 15.53
C HIS A 90 -9.50 -4.02 14.84
N ILE A 91 -8.42 -3.48 15.42
CA ILE A 91 -7.08 -3.58 14.84
C ILE A 91 -6.56 -5.02 14.90
N VAL A 92 -6.74 -5.72 16.02
CA VAL A 92 -6.35 -7.13 16.17
C VAL A 92 -7.14 -8.03 15.21
N HIS A 93 -8.44 -7.81 15.07
CA HIS A 93 -9.26 -8.56 14.12
C HIS A 93 -8.91 -8.23 12.66
N PHE A 94 -8.59 -6.97 12.34
CA PHE A 94 -8.09 -6.61 11.02
C PHE A 94 -6.74 -7.30 10.71
N LYS A 95 -5.79 -7.26 11.64
CA LYS A 95 -4.47 -7.90 11.49
C LYS A 95 -4.59 -9.40 11.25
N SER A 96 -5.41 -10.09 12.05
CA SER A 96 -5.63 -11.54 11.92
C SER A 96 -6.45 -11.91 10.68
N ALA A 97 -7.56 -11.22 10.40
CA ALA A 97 -8.48 -11.61 9.32
C ALA A 97 -8.05 -11.14 7.92
N VAL A 98 -7.23 -10.10 7.83
CA VAL A 98 -6.78 -9.50 6.56
C VAL A 98 -5.27 -9.48 6.45
N ALA A 99 -4.59 -8.72 7.30
CA ALA A 99 -3.19 -8.38 7.05
C ALA A 99 -2.29 -9.63 7.02
N SER A 100 -2.49 -10.56 7.96
CA SER A 100 -1.75 -11.83 8.02
C SER A 100 -2.10 -12.82 6.90
N ARG A 101 -3.23 -12.63 6.20
CA ARG A 101 -3.71 -13.54 5.14
C ARG A 101 -3.40 -13.05 3.73
N LEU A 102 -3.14 -11.76 3.56
CA LEU A 102 -2.70 -11.19 2.27
C LEU A 102 -1.24 -11.58 2.01
N LYS A 103 -0.98 -12.15 0.84
CA LYS A 103 0.33 -12.63 0.40
C LYS A 103 1.14 -11.60 -0.38
N MET A 104 0.69 -10.35 -0.38
CA MET A 104 1.34 -9.21 -1.03
C MET A 104 1.42 -8.02 -0.06
N PRO A 105 2.38 -7.10 -0.24
CA PRO A 105 2.44 -5.87 0.53
C PRO A 105 1.11 -5.10 0.49
N PHE A 106 0.63 -4.69 1.67
CA PHE A 106 -0.61 -3.92 1.81
C PHE A 106 -0.31 -2.51 2.30
N PHE A 107 -0.80 -1.50 1.58
CA PHE A 107 -0.61 -0.09 1.93
C PHE A 107 -1.98 0.56 2.17
N ASN A 108 -2.06 1.54 3.08
CA ASN A 108 -3.31 2.22 3.40
C ASN A 108 -3.20 3.74 3.30
N ALA A 109 -3.98 4.34 2.40
CA ALA A 109 -4.32 5.76 2.50
C ALA A 109 -5.44 5.95 3.52
N VAL A 110 -5.07 6.23 4.77
CA VAL A 110 -6.01 6.30 5.90
C VAL A 110 -7.32 7.04 5.59
N GLY A 111 -8.45 6.41 5.96
CA GLY A 111 -9.77 7.00 5.97
C GLY A 111 -10.12 7.58 7.35
N ASN A 112 -11.28 8.23 7.49
CA ASN A 112 -11.69 8.82 8.76
C ASN A 112 -11.96 7.75 9.85
N HIS A 113 -12.39 6.55 9.46
CA HIS A 113 -12.61 5.45 10.41
C HIS A 113 -11.32 4.81 10.90
N ASP A 114 -10.27 4.80 10.07
CA ASP A 114 -8.95 4.28 10.43
C ASP A 114 -8.29 5.10 11.56
N VAL A 115 -8.59 6.40 11.65
CA VAL A 115 -7.93 7.33 12.58
C VAL A 115 -8.88 7.94 13.61
N THR A 116 -10.00 7.27 13.94
CA THR A 116 -10.86 7.69 15.06
C THR A 116 -10.09 7.77 16.38
N ASN A 117 -9.00 7.00 16.49
CA ASN A 117 -7.94 7.17 17.47
C ASN A 117 -6.59 7.08 16.73
N ARG A 118 -6.07 8.24 16.33
CA ARG A 118 -4.82 8.35 15.55
C ARG A 118 -3.61 7.79 16.29
N GLU A 119 -3.46 8.08 17.57
CA GLU A 119 -2.32 7.61 18.36
C GLU A 119 -2.25 6.09 18.35
N ARG A 120 -3.39 5.42 18.57
CA ARG A 120 -3.48 3.97 18.51
C ARG A 120 -3.17 3.44 17.11
N TYR A 121 -3.75 4.03 16.06
CA TYR A 121 -3.44 3.64 14.70
C TYR A 121 -1.93 3.71 14.42
N GLU A 122 -1.30 4.85 14.75
CA GLU A 122 0.13 5.06 14.49
C GLU A 122 1.02 4.14 15.34
N ALA A 123 0.59 3.76 16.53
CA ALA A 123 1.29 2.77 17.36
C ALA A 123 1.35 1.37 16.71
N HIS A 124 0.35 1.00 15.89
CA HIS A 124 0.32 -0.30 15.21
C HIS A 124 0.85 -0.29 13.79
N PHE A 125 0.72 0.82 13.06
CA PHE A 125 0.95 0.88 11.60
C PHE A 125 1.88 2.03 11.18
N GLY A 126 2.41 2.81 12.12
CA GLY A 126 3.26 3.96 11.83
C GLY A 126 2.50 5.17 11.29
N LYS A 127 3.24 6.12 10.72
CA LYS A 127 2.71 7.44 10.33
C LYS A 127 1.66 7.33 9.23
N THR A 128 0.63 8.18 9.32
CA THR A 128 -0.46 8.21 8.33
C THR A 128 -0.13 9.00 7.06
N TYR A 129 1.13 9.41 6.90
CA TYR A 129 1.66 10.05 5.70
C TYR A 129 2.98 9.37 5.40
N TYR A 130 3.10 8.83 4.19
CA TYR A 130 4.29 8.13 3.76
C TYR A 130 4.36 8.10 2.24
N CYS A 131 5.54 7.79 1.72
CA CYS A 131 5.74 7.54 0.30
C CYS A 131 6.15 6.08 0.11
N ILE A 132 5.50 5.41 -0.83
CA ILE A 132 5.94 4.10 -1.31
C ILE A 132 6.75 4.32 -2.58
N THR A 133 7.90 3.67 -2.64
CA THR A 133 8.74 3.67 -3.83
C THR A 133 8.74 2.27 -4.41
N PHE A 134 8.41 2.18 -5.69
CA PHE A 134 8.40 0.93 -6.42
C PHE A 134 9.24 1.07 -7.68
N ARG A 135 9.87 -0.04 -8.06
CA ARG A 135 10.77 -0.12 -9.19
C ARG A 135 10.22 -1.08 -10.22
N ALA A 136 10.13 -0.60 -11.45
CA ALA A 136 10.07 -1.49 -12.59
C ALA A 136 11.44 -2.16 -12.78
N SER A 137 11.41 -3.34 -13.39
CA SER A 137 12.60 -4.12 -13.75
C SER A 137 13.57 -3.39 -14.68
N ASP A 138 13.11 -2.44 -15.49
CA ASP A 138 13.96 -1.59 -16.33
C ASP A 138 14.60 -0.42 -15.58
N SER A 139 14.67 -0.51 -14.24
CA SER A 139 15.24 0.49 -13.34
C SER A 139 14.47 1.82 -13.25
N ARG A 140 13.31 1.96 -13.93
CA ARG A 140 12.41 3.09 -13.68
C ARG A 140 11.86 3.00 -12.25
N THR A 141 11.97 4.12 -11.54
CA THR A 141 11.46 4.25 -10.18
C THR A 141 10.26 5.17 -10.19
N ALA A 142 9.17 4.74 -9.57
CA ALA A 142 7.99 5.55 -9.31
C ALA A 142 7.76 5.63 -7.81
N THR A 143 7.38 6.81 -7.35
CA THR A 143 7.09 7.07 -5.94
C THR A 143 5.66 7.58 -5.84
N ALA A 144 4.84 6.88 -5.07
CA ALA A 144 3.50 7.33 -4.73
C ALA A 144 3.52 7.83 -3.28
N CYS A 145 3.25 9.11 -3.09
CA CYS A 145 3.17 9.71 -1.77
C CYS A 145 1.70 9.88 -1.38
N GLN A 146 1.36 9.40 -0.19
CA GLN A 146 0.10 9.74 0.44
C GLN A 146 0.20 11.17 0.96
N ARG A 147 -0.55 12.09 0.35
CA ARG A 147 -0.70 13.46 0.83
C ARG A 147 -2.19 13.69 0.97
N THR A 148 -2.69 13.73 2.21
CA THR A 148 -4.13 13.62 2.54
C THR A 148 -4.70 12.25 2.14
N GLN A 149 -6.03 12.02 2.16
CA GLN A 149 -6.68 10.72 1.87
C GLN A 149 -6.50 10.23 0.40
N LYS A 150 -5.44 10.66 -0.31
CA LYS A 150 -5.18 10.39 -1.72
C LYS A 150 -3.71 10.07 -1.93
N PHE A 151 -3.44 9.07 -2.78
CA PHE A 151 -2.11 8.84 -3.34
C PHE A 151 -1.87 9.77 -4.52
N ILE A 152 -0.77 10.51 -4.50
CA ILE A 152 -0.27 11.25 -5.66
C ILE A 152 0.89 10.45 -6.23
N THR A 153 0.74 9.97 -7.47
CA THR A 153 1.83 9.30 -8.18
C THR A 153 2.77 10.35 -8.75
N VAL A 154 4.03 10.33 -8.32
CA VAL A 154 5.11 11.12 -8.92
C VAL A 154 6.02 10.14 -9.65
N ALA A 155 5.80 10.00 -10.95
CA ALA A 155 6.66 9.19 -11.80
C ALA A 155 7.73 10.09 -12.45
N LYS A 156 9.00 9.69 -12.38
CA LYS A 156 10.09 10.42 -13.06
C LYS A 156 10.03 10.29 -14.59
N GLN A 157 9.27 9.34 -15.12
CA GLN A 157 9.03 9.08 -16.55
C GLN A 157 7.63 8.47 -16.75
N PRO A 158 7.01 8.52 -17.95
CA PRO A 158 5.68 7.96 -18.17
C PRO A 158 5.69 6.43 -17.96
N LEU A 159 5.16 5.98 -16.83
CA LEU A 159 4.85 4.56 -16.62
C LEU A 159 3.47 4.26 -17.22
N LYS A 160 3.37 3.15 -17.95
CA LYS A 160 2.08 2.56 -18.29
C LYS A 160 1.48 1.95 -17.02
N VAL A 161 0.64 2.71 -16.33
CA VAL A 161 -0.13 2.22 -15.18
C VAL A 161 -1.35 1.48 -15.72
N LEU A 162 -1.35 0.14 -15.67
CA LEU A 162 -2.55 -0.62 -15.99
C LEU A 162 -3.48 -0.59 -14.77
N PHE A 163 -4.40 0.38 -14.74
CA PHE A 163 -5.44 0.44 -13.72
C PHE A 163 -6.51 -0.61 -14.02
N ARG A 164 -6.50 -1.72 -13.28
CA ARG A 164 -7.64 -2.65 -13.25
C ARG A 164 -8.52 -2.22 -12.08
N SER A 165 -9.58 -1.45 -12.34
CA SER A 165 -10.60 -1.22 -11.32
C SER A 165 -11.42 -2.49 -11.15
N PHE A 166 -11.54 -2.97 -9.91
CA PHE A 166 -12.52 -3.99 -9.55
C PHE A 166 -13.48 -3.38 -8.54
N LEU A 167 -14.47 -2.65 -9.06
CA LEU A 167 -15.66 -2.24 -8.32
C LEU A 167 -16.86 -2.60 -9.19
N ARG A 168 -17.38 -3.81 -9.01
CA ARG A 168 -18.81 -4.05 -9.15
C ARG A 168 -19.35 -4.17 -7.73
N SER A 169 -20.41 -3.41 -7.46
CA SER A 169 -21.09 -3.27 -6.17
C SER A 169 -20.90 -4.47 -5.26
N ILE A 170 -20.19 -4.22 -4.16
CA ILE A 170 -20.41 -4.95 -2.94
C ILE A 170 -21.61 -4.23 -2.28
N GLU A 171 -22.81 -4.56 -2.76
CA GLU A 171 -24.07 -4.31 -2.05
C GLU A 171 -24.47 -5.57 -1.29
#